data_AF-A0A942GKA0-F1
#
_entry.id   AF-A0A942GKA0-F1
#
_cell.length_a   1.000
_cell.length_b   1.000
_cell.length_c   1.000
_cell.angle_alpha   90.00
_cell.angle_beta   90.00
_cell.angle_gamma   90.00
#
_symmetry.space_group_name_H-M   'P 1'
#
loop_
_entity.id
_entity.type
_entity.pdbx_description
1 polymer ?
#
loop_
_entity_poly.entity_id
_entity_poly.type
_entity_poly.pdbx_seq_one_letter_code
_entity_poly.pdbx_strand_id
1 'polypeptide(L)'
;MANRLIIAAAGSGKTTYIVKEASKIKDKKVLITTFTEANEAEIRNKFYDQNGCIPSNIDVQTWFSFLLEHGVRPFQGTFTDRPIAGILLVNQKSGVKVDSKSRPIYWGERDFDRHYFSNDYRLFTDKIAKLAVRCNEQTDGLVITRLAIPATQVSTA
;
A
#
# COMPACT_ATOMS: atom_id res chain seq x y z
N MET A 1 -0.05 5.41 -22.62
CA MET A 1 0.87 4.35 -22.14
C MET A 1 0.17 3.02 -22.37
N ALA A 2 0.86 1.99 -22.85
CA ALA A 2 0.26 0.66 -23.03
C ALA A 2 0.35 -0.13 -21.72
N ASN A 3 -0.78 -0.62 -21.22
CA ASN A 3 -0.81 -1.51 -20.06
C ASN A 3 -0.35 -2.91 -20.50
N ARG A 4 0.54 -3.53 -19.73
CA ARG A 4 1.10 -4.86 -20.02
C ARG A 4 0.66 -5.85 -18.94
N LEU A 5 0.05 -6.95 -19.34
CA LEU A 5 -0.23 -8.10 -18.48
C LEU A 5 0.74 -9.23 -18.83
N ILE A 6 1.37 -9.82 -17.82
CA ILE A 6 2.30 -10.93 -17.97
C ILE A 6 1.78 -12.09 -17.13
N ILE A 7 1.44 -13.19 -17.79
CA ILE A 7 1.00 -14.44 -17.15
C ILE A 7 2.19 -15.39 -17.11
N ALA A 8 2.53 -15.90 -15.93
CA ALA A 8 3.74 -16.67 -15.74
C ALA A 8 3.57 -17.73 -14.65
N ALA A 9 4.00 -18.96 -14.94
CA ALA A 9 3.90 -20.10 -14.03
C ALA A 9 4.84 -19.97 -12.81
N ALA A 10 4.70 -20.85 -11.82
CA ALA A 10 5.72 -21.00 -10.77
C ALA A 10 7.09 -21.38 -11.39
N GLY A 11 8.19 -20.90 -10.80
CA GLY A 11 9.54 -21.19 -11.31
C GLY A 11 9.95 -20.49 -12.62
N SER A 12 9.05 -19.80 -13.32
CA SER A 12 9.32 -19.12 -14.61
C SER A 12 10.25 -17.89 -14.54
N GLY A 13 10.76 -17.54 -13.36
CA GLY A 13 11.65 -16.38 -13.20
C GLY A 13 10.94 -15.01 -13.14
N LYS A 14 9.66 -14.96 -12.72
CA LYS A 14 8.88 -13.72 -12.55
C LYS A 14 9.64 -12.60 -11.84
N THR A 15 10.19 -12.90 -10.66
CA THR A 15 10.93 -11.95 -9.84
C THR A 15 12.15 -11.41 -10.59
N THR A 16 12.92 -12.31 -11.23
CA THR A 16 14.07 -11.94 -12.08
C THR A 16 13.66 -11.01 -13.22
N TYR A 17 12.54 -11.30 -13.88
CA TYR A 17 12.03 -10.49 -14.97
C TYR A 17 11.67 -9.07 -14.50
N ILE A 18 10.92 -8.95 -13.41
CA ILE A 18 10.51 -7.65 -12.84
C ILE A 18 11.74 -6.79 -12.49
N VAL A 19 12.74 -7.38 -11.82
CA VAL A 19 13.99 -6.68 -11.45
C VAL A 19 14.73 -6.18 -12.69
N LYS A 20 14.86 -7.01 -13.74
CA LYS A 20 15.54 -6.63 -14.98
C LYS A 20 14.79 -5.51 -15.72
N GLU A 21 13.47 -5.59 -15.82
CA GLU A 21 12.68 -4.56 -16.50
C GLU A 21 12.71 -3.23 -15.74
N ALA A 22 12.55 -3.28 -14.42
CA ALA A 22 12.61 -2.08 -13.58
C ALA A 22 13.98 -1.40 -13.67
N SER A 23 15.06 -2.19 -13.68
CA SER A 23 16.44 -1.68 -13.78
C SER A 23 16.75 -0.96 -15.09
N LYS A 24 15.99 -1.19 -16.16
CA LYS A 24 16.14 -0.49 -17.45
C LYS A 24 15.60 0.94 -17.41
N ILE A 25 14.74 1.27 -16.44
CA ILE A 25 14.12 2.59 -16.32
C ILE A 25 15.04 3.49 -15.50
N LYS A 26 15.60 4.54 -16.11
CA LYS A 26 16.53 5.48 -15.46
C LYS A 26 15.92 6.85 -15.18
N ASP A 27 15.03 7.31 -16.05
CA ASP A 27 14.56 8.71 -16.02
C ASP A 27 13.23 8.90 -15.28
N LYS A 28 12.72 7.84 -14.64
CA LYS A 28 11.40 7.84 -13.97
C LYS A 28 11.48 7.06 -12.67
N LYS A 29 10.62 7.46 -11.72
CA LYS A 29 10.35 6.65 -10.53
C LYS A 29 9.63 5.36 -10.91
N VAL A 30 10.01 4.27 -10.27
CA VAL A 30 9.41 2.94 -10.43
C VAL A 30 8.96 2.47 -9.07
N LEU A 31 7.68 2.09 -8.97
CA LEU A 31 7.14 1.43 -7.80
C LEU A 31 6.89 -0.04 -8.12
N ILE A 32 7.42 -0.93 -7.29
CA ILE A 32 7.12 -2.36 -7.32
C ILE A 32 6.36 -2.70 -6.04
N THR A 33 5.11 -3.12 -6.20
CA THR A 33 4.28 -3.60 -5.08
C THR A 33 4.10 -5.11 -5.12
N THR A 34 4.06 -5.73 -3.95
CA THR A 34 3.72 -7.16 -3.79
C THR A 34 2.83 -7.39 -2.56
N PHE A 35 2.28 -8.59 -2.41
CA PHE A 35 1.29 -8.86 -1.36
C PHE A 35 1.91 -9.21 0.00
N THR A 36 3.10 -9.83 0.02
CA THR A 36 3.72 -10.33 1.26
C THR A 36 5.10 -9.71 1.48
N GLU A 37 5.50 -9.57 2.74
CA GLU A 37 6.85 -9.12 3.12
C GLU A 37 7.93 -10.08 2.63
N ALA A 38 7.65 -11.39 2.63
CA ALA A 38 8.56 -12.40 2.08
C ALA A 38 8.84 -12.18 0.59
N ASN A 39 7.81 -11.90 -0.22
CA ASN A 39 7.99 -11.60 -1.64
C ASN A 39 8.70 -10.27 -1.86
N GLU A 40 8.48 -9.29 -0.98
CA GLU A 40 9.17 -7.99 -1.03
C GLU A 40 10.67 -8.18 -0.77
N ALA A 41 11.02 -8.90 0.29
CA ALA A 41 12.40 -9.28 0.60
C ALA A 41 13.05 -10.07 -0.54
N GLU A 42 12.34 -11.01 -1.16
CA GLU A 42 12.83 -11.74 -2.34
C GLU A 42 13.17 -10.79 -3.49
N ILE A 43 12.29 -9.83 -3.81
CA ILE A 43 12.55 -8.83 -4.85
C ILE A 43 13.78 -7.98 -4.49
N ARG A 44 13.90 -7.49 -3.25
CA ARG A 44 15.04 -6.70 -2.79
C ARG A 44 16.35 -7.48 -2.91
N ASN A 45 16.39 -8.71 -2.40
CA ASN A 45 17.56 -9.58 -2.50
C ASN A 45 17.94 -9.79 -3.97
N LYS A 46 16.94 -9.96 -4.83
CA LYS A 46 17.16 -10.13 -6.27
C LYS A 46 17.76 -8.90 -6.96
N PHE A 47 17.50 -7.69 -6.46
CA PHE A 47 18.21 -6.47 -6.86
C PHE A 47 19.65 -6.48 -6.37
N TYR A 48 19.91 -6.82 -5.10
CA TYR A 48 21.27 -6.90 -4.58
C TYR A 48 22.12 -7.94 -5.33
N ASP A 49 21.57 -9.12 -5.61
CA ASP A 49 22.26 -10.19 -6.35
C ASP A 49 22.64 -9.79 -7.77
N GLN A 50 21.79 -9.03 -8.47
CA GLN A 50 21.98 -8.71 -9.90
C GLN A 50 22.64 -7.36 -10.15
N ASN A 51 22.41 -6.38 -9.27
CA ASN A 51 22.82 -5.00 -9.46
C ASN A 51 23.76 -4.49 -8.35
N GLY A 52 23.99 -5.28 -7.29
CA GLY A 52 24.72 -4.86 -6.09
C GLY A 52 23.99 -3.84 -5.22
N CYS A 53 22.88 -3.28 -5.69
CA CYS A 53 22.08 -2.27 -5.00
C CYS A 53 20.66 -2.19 -5.57
N ILE A 54 19.76 -1.54 -4.84
CA ILE A 54 18.47 -1.07 -5.39
C ILE A 54 18.70 0.34 -5.92
N PRO A 55 18.49 0.62 -7.23
CA PRO A 55 18.57 1.97 -7.77
C PRO A 55 17.68 2.96 -7.02
N SER A 56 18.15 4.20 -6.83
CA SER A 56 17.46 5.22 -6.02
C SER A 56 16.10 5.67 -6.57
N ASN A 57 15.82 5.40 -7.85
CA ASN A 57 14.53 5.67 -8.47
C ASN A 57 13.52 4.51 -8.33
N ILE A 58 13.88 3.42 -7.66
CA ILE A 58 13.05 2.22 -7.51
C ILE A 58 12.67 2.02 -6.04
N ASP A 59 11.36 2.04 -5.78
CA ASP A 59 10.78 1.70 -4.49
C ASP A 59 10.14 0.30 -4.56
N VAL A 60 10.48 -0.56 -3.58
CA VAL A 60 9.88 -1.88 -3.41
C VAL A 60 9.19 -1.91 -2.06
N GLN A 61 7.89 -2.22 -2.04
CA GLN A 61 7.10 -2.29 -0.80
C GLN A 61 5.90 -3.21 -0.93
N THR A 62 5.27 -3.55 0.20
CA THR A 62 4.01 -4.31 0.18
C THR A 62 2.83 -3.43 -0.23
N TRP A 63 1.76 -4.05 -0.72
CA TRP A 63 0.52 -3.36 -1.07
C TRP A 63 -0.10 -2.62 0.13
N PHE A 64 -0.07 -3.22 1.32
CA PHE A 64 -0.60 -2.56 2.52
C PHE A 64 0.29 -1.40 2.98
N SER A 65 1.62 -1.54 2.89
CA SER A 65 2.54 -0.42 3.13
C SER A 65 2.24 0.74 2.19
N PHE A 66 2.10 0.46 0.89
CA PHE A 66 1.78 1.46 -0.12
C PHE A 66 0.49 2.21 0.18
N LEU A 67 -0.60 1.48 0.46
CA LEU A 67 -1.89 2.10 0.79
C LEU A 67 -1.84 2.91 2.08
N LEU A 68 -1.12 2.44 3.10
CA LEU A 68 -0.99 3.16 4.36
C LEU A 68 -0.19 4.44 4.17
N GLU A 69 1.00 4.34 3.58
CA GLU A 69 1.97 5.42 3.45
C GLU A 69 1.50 6.52 2.50
N HIS A 70 0.92 6.14 1.36
CA HIS A 70 0.53 7.11 0.34
C HIS A 70 -0.97 7.38 0.29
N GLY A 71 -1.80 6.41 0.64
CA GLY A 71 -3.25 6.52 0.58
C GLY A 71 -3.88 7.08 1.86
N VAL A 72 -3.36 6.73 3.03
CA VAL A 72 -4.02 7.02 4.32
C VAL A 72 -3.27 8.07 5.13
N ARG A 73 -2.03 7.80 5.54
CA ARG A 73 -1.28 8.63 6.50
C ARG A 73 -1.22 10.13 6.13
N PRO A 74 -0.99 10.52 4.86
CA PRO A 74 -0.89 11.94 4.52
C PRO A 74 -2.21 12.71 4.66
N PHE A 75 -3.33 11.99 4.69
CA PHE A 75 -4.68 12.56 4.66
C PHE A 75 -5.51 12.14 5.88
N GLN A 76 -4.91 11.44 6.85
CA GLN A 76 -5.61 10.89 8.01
C GLN A 76 -6.33 11.98 8.83
N GLY A 77 -5.78 13.19 8.89
CA GLY A 77 -6.36 14.35 9.60
C GLY A 77 -7.72 14.80 9.04
N THR A 78 -8.13 14.30 7.86
CA THR A 78 -9.49 14.49 7.36
C THR A 78 -10.54 13.65 8.10
N PHE A 79 -10.11 12.60 8.83
CA PHE A 79 -10.99 11.71 9.57
C PHE A 79 -10.63 11.59 11.06
N THR A 80 -9.34 11.69 11.40
CA THR A 80 -8.86 11.50 12.77
C THR A 80 -7.51 12.16 13.01
N ASP A 81 -7.34 12.74 14.20
CA ASP A 81 -6.07 13.31 14.66
C ASP A 81 -5.19 12.29 15.39
N ARG A 82 -5.70 11.09 15.65
CA ARG A 82 -4.94 10.05 16.36
C ARG A 82 -3.88 9.43 15.44
N PRO A 83 -2.64 9.23 15.93
CA PRO A 83 -1.58 8.64 15.12
C PRO A 83 -1.86 7.16 14.87
N ILE A 84 -1.91 6.76 13.60
CA ILE A 84 -2.08 5.36 13.22
C ILE A 84 -0.85 4.55 13.63
N ALA A 85 -1.01 3.63 14.58
CA ALA A 85 0.07 2.84 15.17
C ALA A 85 0.66 1.80 14.20
N GLY A 86 -0.08 1.44 13.15
CA GLY A 86 0.32 0.46 12.15
C GLY A 86 -0.88 -0.19 11.49
N ILE A 87 -0.69 -1.39 10.97
CA ILE A 87 -1.77 -2.24 10.45
C ILE A 87 -1.98 -3.45 11.35
N LEU A 88 -3.20 -3.96 11.37
CA LEU A 88 -3.55 -5.24 11.97
C LEU A 88 -4.05 -6.18 10.86
N LEU A 89 -3.27 -7.23 10.59
CA LEU A 89 -3.63 -8.27 9.63
C LEU A 89 -4.86 -9.03 10.13
N VAL A 90 -5.90 -9.04 9.30
CA VAL A 90 -7.15 -9.75 9.58
C VAL A 90 -7.52 -10.64 8.40
N ASN A 91 -7.98 -11.85 8.72
CA ASN A 91 -8.40 -12.86 7.74
C ASN A 91 -9.93 -12.97 7.63
N GLN A 92 -10.65 -12.11 8.34
CA GLN A 92 -12.10 -12.03 8.36
C GLN A 92 -12.52 -10.55 8.45
N LYS A 93 -13.82 -10.29 8.26
CA LYS A 93 -14.37 -8.94 8.36
C LYS A 93 -14.08 -8.36 9.75
N SER A 94 -13.44 -7.20 9.78
CA SER A 94 -13.10 -6.48 11.02
C SER A 94 -14.22 -5.56 11.51
N GLY A 95 -13.99 -4.93 12.69
CA GLY A 95 -14.92 -3.98 13.30
C GLY A 95 -16.14 -4.67 13.92
N VAL A 96 -15.94 -5.78 14.64
CA VAL A 96 -17.04 -6.50 15.31
C VAL A 96 -17.58 -5.66 16.47
N LYS A 97 -18.89 -5.44 16.47
CA LYS A 97 -19.65 -4.77 17.53
C LYS A 97 -20.24 -5.76 18.52
N VAL A 98 -20.87 -6.81 17.99
CA VAL A 98 -21.41 -7.92 18.79
C VAL A 98 -20.92 -9.21 18.15
N ASP A 99 -20.17 -9.98 18.93
CA ASP A 99 -19.77 -11.31 18.52
C ASP A 99 -20.90 -12.29 18.84
N SER A 100 -21.59 -12.73 17.79
CA SER A 100 -22.66 -13.72 17.88
C SER A 100 -22.31 -14.88 16.97
N LYS A 101 -22.40 -16.10 17.52
CA LYS A 101 -22.02 -17.35 16.83
C LYS A 101 -22.71 -17.55 15.48
N SER A 102 -23.94 -17.02 15.32
CA SER A 102 -24.73 -17.21 14.11
C SER A 102 -24.67 -16.00 13.17
N ARG A 103 -24.62 -14.78 13.72
CA ARG A 103 -24.66 -13.53 12.94
C ARG A 103 -23.90 -12.41 13.67
N PRO A 104 -22.59 -12.29 13.45
CA PRO A 104 -21.83 -11.18 14.01
C PRO A 104 -22.34 -9.84 13.48
N ILE A 105 -22.44 -8.86 14.37
CA ILE A 105 -22.83 -7.48 14.03
C ILE A 105 -21.54 -6.65 13.99
N TYR A 106 -21.42 -5.82 12.97
CA TYR A 106 -20.23 -4.99 12.73
C TYR A 106 -20.56 -3.51 12.89
N TRP A 107 -19.56 -2.72 13.31
CA TRP A 107 -19.64 -1.27 13.31
C TRP A 107 -19.82 -0.74 11.89
N GLY A 108 -20.76 0.19 11.75
CA GLY A 108 -20.94 0.94 10.52
C GLY A 108 -19.85 2.00 10.39
N GLU A 109 -19.67 2.52 9.18
CA GLU A 109 -18.64 3.53 8.89
C GLU A 109 -18.87 4.87 9.62
N ARG A 110 -20.10 5.14 10.06
CA ARG A 110 -20.43 6.28 10.94
C ARG A 110 -19.67 6.23 12.27
N ASP A 111 -19.36 5.03 12.76
CA ASP A 111 -18.52 4.80 13.93
C ASP A 111 -17.05 4.64 13.47
N PHE A 112 -16.47 5.71 12.90
CA PHE A 112 -15.20 5.68 12.15
C PHE A 112 -14.08 4.87 12.85
N ASP A 113 -13.70 5.27 14.08
CA ASP A 113 -12.63 4.61 14.83
C ASP A 113 -12.89 3.11 15.00
N ARG A 114 -14.14 2.73 15.34
CA ARG A 114 -14.52 1.34 15.61
C ARG A 114 -14.67 0.51 14.34
N HIS A 115 -14.89 1.16 13.19
CA HIS A 115 -14.99 0.51 11.89
C HIS A 115 -13.60 0.20 11.30
N TYR A 116 -12.66 1.13 11.47
CA TYR A 116 -11.35 1.08 10.80
C TYR A 116 -10.21 0.58 11.69
N PHE A 117 -10.28 0.77 13.01
CA PHE A 117 -9.14 0.54 13.89
C PHE A 117 -9.43 -0.46 15.00
N SER A 118 -8.39 -1.16 15.42
CA SER A 118 -8.35 -1.88 16.69
C SER A 118 -8.23 -0.94 17.88
N ASN A 119 -8.36 -1.47 19.10
CA ASN A 119 -8.28 -0.68 20.33
C ASN A 119 -6.91 0.01 20.52
N ASP A 120 -5.83 -0.56 19.99
CA ASP A 120 -4.48 0.00 19.98
C ASP A 120 -4.20 0.85 18.71
N TYR A 121 -5.26 1.27 18.02
CA TYR A 121 -5.22 2.19 16.90
C TYR A 121 -4.40 1.71 15.69
N ARG A 122 -4.41 0.40 15.43
CA ARG A 122 -3.91 -0.20 14.19
C ARG A 122 -5.05 -0.37 13.19
N LEU A 123 -4.78 -0.01 11.94
CA LEU A 123 -5.74 -0.06 10.85
C LEU A 123 -5.94 -1.50 10.37
N PHE A 124 -7.20 -1.97 10.30
CA PHE A 124 -7.48 -3.31 9.79
C PHE A 124 -7.19 -3.43 8.30
N THR A 125 -6.50 -4.50 7.90
CA THR A 125 -6.09 -4.68 6.49
C THR A 125 -7.24 -4.93 5.52
N ASP A 126 -8.39 -5.44 5.98
CA ASP A 126 -9.60 -5.54 5.14
C ASP A 126 -10.27 -4.17 4.89
N LYS A 127 -9.85 -3.12 5.59
CA LYS A 127 -10.41 -1.76 5.50
C LYS A 127 -9.45 -0.72 4.92
N ILE A 128 -8.16 -1.02 4.81
CA ILE A 128 -7.14 -0.06 4.36
C ILE A 128 -7.42 0.50 2.97
N ALA A 129 -7.77 -0.35 2.01
CA ALA A 129 -8.08 0.08 0.65
C ALA A 129 -9.34 0.97 0.63
N LYS A 130 -10.35 0.60 1.41
CA LYS A 130 -11.56 1.43 1.58
C LYS A 130 -11.19 2.80 2.16
N LEU A 131 -10.36 2.86 3.20
CA LEU A 131 -9.96 4.12 3.80
C LEU A 131 -9.14 4.98 2.84
N ALA A 132 -8.23 4.39 2.06
CA ALA A 132 -7.47 5.12 1.05
C ALA A 132 -8.38 5.75 -0.03
N VAL A 133 -9.43 5.05 -0.45
CA VAL A 133 -10.46 5.60 -1.35
C VAL A 133 -11.20 6.75 -0.66
N ARG A 134 -11.61 6.59 0.60
CA ARG A 134 -12.25 7.68 1.36
C ARG A 134 -11.36 8.91 1.51
N CYS A 135 -10.07 8.73 1.78
CA CYS A 135 -9.11 9.83 1.78
C CYS A 135 -9.09 10.54 0.43
N ASN A 136 -9.09 9.80 -0.69
CA ASN A 136 -9.11 10.40 -2.01
C ASN A 136 -10.41 11.16 -2.30
N GLU A 137 -11.56 10.60 -1.90
CA GLU A 137 -12.87 11.25 -2.04
C GLU A 137 -12.95 12.54 -1.21
N GLN A 138 -12.56 12.48 0.07
CA GLN A 138 -12.64 13.60 1.01
C GLN A 138 -11.66 14.74 0.68
N THR A 139 -10.64 14.45 -0.12
CA THR A 139 -9.60 15.40 -0.52
C THR A 139 -9.69 15.77 -2.00
N ASP A 140 -10.84 15.58 -2.63
CA ASP A 140 -11.09 15.93 -4.03
C ASP A 140 -10.02 15.40 -5.00
N GLY A 141 -9.54 14.18 -4.78
CA GLY A 141 -8.58 13.52 -5.66
C GLY A 141 -7.11 13.76 -5.32
N LEU A 142 -6.77 14.43 -4.22
CA LEU A 142 -5.37 14.76 -3.88
C LEU A 142 -4.48 13.52 -3.66
N VAL A 143 -5.03 12.40 -3.16
CA VAL A 143 -4.28 11.14 -3.02
C VAL A 143 -3.72 10.70 -4.37
N ILE A 144 -4.59 10.57 -5.38
CA ILE A 144 -4.20 10.12 -6.72
C ILE A 144 -3.35 11.18 -7.43
N THR A 145 -3.69 12.47 -7.27
CA THR A 145 -2.93 13.57 -7.87
C THR A 145 -1.48 13.56 -7.39
N ARG A 146 -1.25 13.41 -6.08
CA ARG A 146 0.10 13.30 -5.50
C ARG A 146 0.89 12.11 -6.06
N LEU A 147 0.23 10.98 -6.27
CA LEU A 147 0.86 9.79 -6.86
C LEU A 147 1.18 9.95 -8.35
N ALA A 148 0.39 10.74 -9.08
CA ALA A 148 0.59 11.01 -10.51
C ALA A 148 1.77 11.99 -10.77
N ILE A 149 1.98 12.91 -9.82
CA ILE A 149 3.27 13.49 -9.39
C ILE A 149 4.61 13.00 -10.01
N PRO A 150 5.07 13.34 -11.24
CA PRO A 150 6.44 13.02 -11.61
C PRO A 150 7.37 13.80 -10.68
N ALA A 151 8.37 13.14 -10.08
CA ALA A 151 9.35 13.81 -9.22
C ALA A 151 10.23 14.75 -10.05
N THR A 152 9.69 15.91 -10.38
CA THR A 152 10.37 17.00 -11.07
C THR A 152 10.75 17.99 -9.98
N GLN A 153 12.04 18.02 -9.65
CA GLN A 153 12.76 19.06 -8.91
C GLN A 153 11.98 19.74 -7.76
N VAL A 154 12.12 19.19 -6.56
CA VAL A 154 12.13 20.04 -5.36
C VAL A 154 13.46 20.80 -5.42
N SER A 155 13.48 21.91 -6.16
CA SER A 155 14.53 22.92 -6.01
C SER A 155 14.26 23.58 -4.67
N THR A 156 15.10 23.26 -3.67
CA THR A 156 15.23 24.06 -2.46
C THR A 156 15.58 25.48 -2.87
N ALA A 157 14.74 26.44 -2.49
CA ALA A 157 15.12 27.84 -2.36
C ALA A 157 15.65 28.08 -0.95
#